data_AF-A0A521L806-F1
#
_entry.id   AF-A0A521L806-F1
#
_cell.length_a   1.000
_cell.length_b   1.000
_cell.length_c   1.000
_cell.angle_alpha   90.00
_cell.angle_beta   90.00
_cell.angle_gamma   90.00
#
_symmetry.space_group_name_H-M   'P 1'
#
loop_
_entity.id
_entity.type
_entity.pdbx_description
1 polymer ?
#
loop_
_entity_poly.entity_id
_entity_poly.type
_entity_poly.pdbx_seq_one_letter_code
_entity_poly.pdbx_strand_id
1 'polypeptide(L)'
;MARYSLEEKEQVHSVFGTILDKLDTMERQPDSWEESHLVHALSYMESGVYDRARTALSDCVTPIAERSTWRANQLERNPRRYHVSRLRQRLEQVIVEARQR
;
A
#
# COMPACT_ATOMS: atom_id res chain seq x y z
N MET A 1 15.86 4.19 20.64
CA MET A 1 15.80 2.86 20.00
C MET A 1 14.84 2.95 18.83
N ALA A 2 15.29 2.59 17.62
CA ALA A 2 14.39 2.51 16.47
C ALA A 2 13.34 1.42 16.74
N ARG A 3 12.05 1.76 16.61
CA ARG A 3 10.93 0.84 16.90
C ARG A 3 10.86 -0.35 15.93
N TYR A 4 11.47 -0.21 14.75
CA TYR A 4 11.53 -1.24 13.71
C TYR A 4 12.96 -1.35 13.17
N SER A 5 13.39 -2.56 12.85
CA SER A 5 14.67 -2.83 12.20
C SER A 5 14.65 -2.36 10.73
N LEU A 6 15.82 -2.20 10.12
CA LEU A 6 15.93 -1.89 8.70
C LEU A 6 15.26 -2.98 7.86
N GLU A 7 15.48 -4.25 8.22
CA GLU A 7 14.91 -5.42 7.56
C GLU A 7 13.37 -5.41 7.61
N GLU A 8 12.78 -5.02 8.74
CA GLU A 8 11.32 -4.91 8.85
C GLU A 8 10.75 -3.83 7.93
N LYS A 9 11.45 -2.69 7.79
CA LYS A 9 11.05 -1.62 6.86
C LYS A 9 11.16 -2.10 5.41
N GLU A 10 12.28 -2.71 5.05
CA GLU A 10 12.55 -3.24 3.72
C GLU A 10 11.53 -4.32 3.32
N GLN A 11 11.15 -5.20 4.27
CA GLN A 11 10.12 -6.20 4.01
C GLN A 11 8.78 -5.56 3.66
N VAL A 12 8.36 -4.49 4.35
CA VAL A 12 7.10 -3.79 4.05
C VAL A 12 7.19 -3.09 2.69
N HIS A 13 8.31 -2.44 2.37
CA HIS A 13 8.54 -1.85 1.04
C HIS A 13 8.48 -2.91 -0.08
N SER A 14 9.09 -4.06 0.14
CA SER A 14 9.13 -5.18 -0.81
C SER A 14 7.73 -5.76 -1.06
N VAL A 15 6.92 -5.95 0.00
CA VAL A 15 5.52 -6.39 -0.13
C VAL A 15 4.71 -5.38 -0.93
N PHE A 16 4.88 -4.08 -0.67
CA PHE A 16 4.22 -3.03 -1.44
C PHE A 16 4.60 -3.12 -2.93
N GLY A 17 5.90 -3.16 -3.23
CA GLY A 17 6.41 -3.28 -4.59
C GLY A 17 5.85 -4.51 -5.32
N THR A 18 5.83 -5.66 -4.64
CA THR A 18 5.27 -6.91 -5.17
C THR A 18 3.79 -6.77 -5.56
N ILE A 19 2.99 -6.04 -4.79
CA ILE A 19 1.58 -5.79 -5.13
C ILE A 19 1.48 -4.94 -6.39
N LEU A 20 2.30 -3.89 -6.53
CA LEU A 20 2.33 -3.07 -7.74
C LEU A 20 2.79 -3.87 -8.97
N ASP A 21 3.82 -4.69 -8.84
CA ASP A 21 4.33 -5.53 -9.93
C ASP A 21 3.28 -6.54 -10.39
N LYS A 22 2.47 -7.08 -9.48
CA LYS A 22 1.32 -7.93 -9.83
C LYS A 22 0.26 -7.17 -10.62
N LEU A 23 -0.07 -5.93 -10.21
CA LEU A 23 -1.03 -5.09 -10.93
C LEU A 23 -0.55 -4.78 -12.36
N ASP A 24 0.74 -4.44 -12.49
CA ASP A 24 1.38 -4.21 -13.80
C ASP A 24 1.38 -5.48 -14.66
N THR A 25 1.70 -6.64 -14.08
CA THR A 25 1.67 -7.95 -14.79
C THR A 25 0.26 -8.30 -15.26
N MET A 26 -0.77 -7.91 -14.51
CA MET A 26 -2.18 -8.08 -14.87
C MET A 26 -2.68 -6.98 -15.84
N GLU A 27 -1.83 -6.04 -16.23
CA GLU A 27 -2.14 -4.90 -17.09
C GLU A 27 -3.35 -4.08 -16.60
N ARG A 28 -3.52 -3.97 -15.28
CA ARG A 28 -4.66 -3.28 -14.67
C ARG A 28 -4.26 -2.26 -13.63
N GLN A 29 -5.11 -1.26 -13.47
CA GLN A 29 -5.04 -0.33 -12.34
C GLN A 29 -5.62 -0.98 -11.07
N PRO A 30 -5.22 -0.51 -9.88
CA PRO A 30 -5.88 -0.92 -8.65
C PRO A 30 -7.36 -0.55 -8.71
N ASP A 31 -8.19 -1.39 -8.11
CA ASP A 31 -9.58 -1.03 -7.82
C ASP A 31 -9.64 -0.08 -6.59
N SER A 32 -10.83 0.40 -6.25
CA SER A 32 -11.01 1.38 -5.17
C SER A 32 -10.65 0.80 -3.78
N TRP A 33 -10.72 -0.53 -3.62
CA TRP A 33 -10.31 -1.23 -2.41
C TRP A 33 -8.79 -1.23 -2.28
N GLU A 34 -8.12 -1.74 -3.31
CA GLU A 34 -6.66 -1.84 -3.39
C GLU A 34 -6.04 -0.44 -3.29
N GLU A 35 -6.56 0.54 -4.02
CA GLU A 35 -6.08 1.92 -3.98
C GLU A 35 -6.13 2.49 -2.56
N SER A 36 -7.27 2.34 -1.86
CA SER A 36 -7.42 2.86 -0.49
C SER A 36 -6.39 2.25 0.46
N HIS A 37 -6.15 0.94 0.36
CA HIS A 37 -5.20 0.25 1.23
C HIS A 37 -3.75 0.59 0.90
N LEU A 38 -3.40 0.70 -0.39
CA LEU A 38 -2.07 1.12 -0.83
C LEU A 38 -1.77 2.57 -0.40
N VAL A 39 -2.74 3.48 -0.50
CA VAL A 39 -2.57 4.86 -0.03
C VAL A 39 -2.41 4.92 1.50
N HIS A 40 -3.21 4.15 2.25
CA HIS A 40 -3.04 4.08 3.71
C HIS A 40 -1.67 3.51 4.10
N ALA A 41 -1.21 2.45 3.43
CA ALA A 41 0.10 1.87 3.67
C ALA A 41 1.21 2.90 3.45
N LEU A 42 1.16 3.69 2.36
CA LEU A 42 2.10 4.79 2.13
C LEU A 42 2.11 5.79 3.28
N SER A 43 0.94 6.28 3.68
CA SER A 43 0.84 7.26 4.77
C SER A 43 1.34 6.73 6.12
N TYR A 44 1.16 5.43 6.39
CA TYR A 44 1.73 4.79 7.57
C TYR A 44 3.25 4.68 7.50
N MET A 45 3.82 4.33 6.34
CA MET A 45 5.28 4.28 6.16
C MET A 45 5.92 5.67 6.27
N GLU A 46 5.31 6.70 5.66
CA GLU A 46 5.72 8.12 5.77
C GLU A 46 5.78 8.58 7.24
N SER A 47 4.80 8.13 8.04
CA SER A 47 4.69 8.39 9.48
C SER A 47 5.57 7.47 10.35
N GLY A 48 6.28 6.51 9.77
CA GLY A 48 7.13 5.55 10.48
C GLY A 48 6.39 4.44 11.23
N VAL A 49 5.12 4.19 10.91
CA VAL A 49 4.23 3.20 11.59
C VAL A 49 4.11 1.93 10.74
N TYR A 50 5.17 1.11 10.73
CA TYR A 50 5.31 -0.01 9.78
C TYR A 50 4.41 -1.22 10.07
N ASP A 51 3.96 -1.40 11.31
CA ASP A 51 2.98 -2.44 11.68
C ASP A 51 1.62 -2.18 10.99
N ARG A 52 1.13 -0.94 11.05
CA ARG A 52 -0.11 -0.55 10.36
C ARG A 52 0.01 -0.57 8.85
N ALA A 53 1.19 -0.20 8.31
CA ALA A 53 1.46 -0.33 6.89
C ALA A 53 1.35 -1.80 6.45
N ARG A 54 1.98 -2.72 7.20
CA ARG A 54 1.89 -4.16 6.94
C ARG A 54 0.46 -4.67 6.97
N THR A 55 -0.33 -4.30 7.99
CA THR A 55 -1.76 -4.67 8.06
C THR A 55 -2.52 -4.18 6.84
N ALA A 56 -2.34 -2.91 6.46
CA ALA A 56 -3.02 -2.35 5.30
C ALA A 56 -2.65 -3.10 3.99
N LEU A 57 -1.40 -3.51 3.82
CA LEU A 57 -0.99 -4.32 2.67
C LEU A 57 -1.57 -5.74 2.69
N SER A 58 -1.72 -6.33 3.87
CA SER A 58 -2.41 -7.62 4.03
C SER A 58 -3.88 -7.50 3.63
N ASP A 59 -4.57 -6.45 4.07
CA ASP A 59 -5.97 -6.19 3.72
C ASP A 59 -6.15 -5.84 2.23
N CYS A 60 -5.13 -5.24 1.61
CA CYS A 60 -5.14 -4.91 0.19
C CYS A 60 -5.36 -6.15 -0.69
N VAL A 61 -4.76 -7.28 -0.32
CA VAL A 61 -4.79 -8.52 -1.12
C VAL A 61 -5.92 -9.46 -0.72
N THR A 62 -6.83 -9.02 0.16
CA THR A 62 -8.02 -9.80 0.53
C THR A 62 -8.85 -10.13 -0.71
N PRO A 63 -9.18 -11.43 -0.93
CA PRO A 63 -10.03 -11.86 -2.05
C PRO A 63 -11.37 -11.12 -2.05
N ILE A 64 -11.91 -10.82 -3.24
CA ILE A 64 -13.16 -10.05 -3.39
C ILE A 64 -14.32 -10.64 -2.56
N ALA A 65 -14.42 -11.96 -2.51
CA ALA A 65 -15.46 -12.67 -1.75
C ALA A 65 -15.37 -12.45 -0.23
N GLU A 66 -14.21 -12.09 0.29
CA GLU A 66 -13.95 -11.87 1.72
C GLU A 66 -13.94 -10.38 2.10
N ARG A 67 -14.01 -9.48 1.11
CA ARG A 67 -14.03 -8.03 1.36
C ARG A 67 -15.36 -7.62 1.99
N SER A 68 -15.28 -6.72 2.97
CA SER A 68 -16.48 -6.11 3.56
C SER A 68 -17.27 -5.34 2.52
N THR A 69 -18.50 -5.79 2.25
CA THR A 69 -19.38 -5.18 1.24
C THR A 69 -19.72 -3.73 1.59
N TRP A 70 -19.97 -3.45 2.87
CA TRP A 70 -20.22 -2.09 3.34
C TRP A 70 -19.03 -1.18 3.05
N ARG A 71 -17.81 -1.63 3.36
CA ARG A 71 -16.59 -0.83 3.14
C ARG A 71 -16.31 -0.64 1.66
N ALA A 72 -16.41 -1.69 0.84
CA ALA A 72 -16.24 -1.60 -0.61
C ALA A 72 -17.21 -0.57 -1.21
N ASN A 73 -18.48 -0.60 -0.81
CA ASN A 73 -19.48 0.39 -1.25
C ASN A 73 -19.15 1.83 -0.83
N GLN A 74 -18.51 2.04 0.32
CA GLN A 74 -18.03 3.39 0.70
C GLN A 74 -16.86 3.85 -0.17
N LEU A 75 -15.98 2.93 -0.57
CA LEU A 75 -14.81 3.25 -1.38
C LEU A 75 -15.18 3.57 -2.82
N GLU A 76 -16.10 2.82 -3.43
CA GLU A 76 -16.61 3.06 -4.79
C GLU A 76 -17.30 4.44 -4.96
N ARG A 77 -17.72 5.07 -3.86
CA ARG A 77 -18.26 6.44 -3.89
C ARG A 77 -17.19 7.51 -4.11
N ASN A 78 -15.93 7.19 -3.86
CA ASN A 78 -14.83 8.12 -4.04
C ASN A 78 -14.20 7.93 -5.42
N PRO A 79 -13.92 9.03 -6.16
CA PRO A 79 -13.20 8.92 -7.42
C PRO A 79 -11.80 8.39 -7.15
N ARG A 80 -11.32 7.50 -8.03
CA ARG A 80 -9.96 6.99 -8.00
C ARG A 80 -8.97 8.12 -8.25
N ARG A 81 -7.94 8.21 -7.41
CA ARG A 81 -6.96 9.31 -7.41
C ARG A 81 -5.56 8.83 -7.78
N TYR A 82 -5.25 7.56 -7.56
CA TYR A 82 -3.91 7.01 -7.69
C TYR A 82 -3.84 5.83 -8.65
N HIS A 83 -3.07 6.03 -9.72
CA HIS A 83 -2.63 4.98 -10.62
C HIS A 83 -1.35 4.29 -10.10
N VAL A 84 -1.05 3.10 -10.62
CA VAL A 84 0.15 2.32 -10.25
C VAL A 84 1.42 3.17 -10.33
N SER A 85 1.60 3.94 -11.42
CA SER A 85 2.76 4.81 -11.61
C SER A 85 2.93 5.84 -10.49
N ARG A 86 1.82 6.45 -10.03
CA ARG A 86 1.83 7.42 -8.94
C ARG A 86 2.13 6.75 -7.59
N LEU A 87 1.60 5.55 -7.36
CA LEU A 87 1.88 4.78 -6.14
C LEU A 87 3.35 4.34 -6.09
N ARG A 88 3.92 3.91 -7.22
CA ARG A 88 5.33 3.55 -7.34
C ARG A 88 6.25 4.73 -7.05
N GLN A 89 5.96 5.89 -7.68
CA GLN A 89 6.70 7.13 -7.43
C GLN A 89 6.71 7.51 -5.94
N ARG A 90 5.55 7.39 -5.25
CA ARG A 90 5.46 7.68 -3.82
C ARG A 90 6.23 6.66 -2.97
N LEU A 91 6.17 5.37 -3.32
CA LEU A 91 6.95 4.35 -2.62
C LEU A 91 8.45 4.62 -2.71
N GLU A 92 8.95 5.00 -3.89
CA GLU A 92 10.36 5.36 -4.07
C GLU A 92 10.78 6.53 -3.17
N GLN A 93 9.94 7.57 -3.05
CA GLN A 93 10.18 8.69 -2.14
C GLN A 93 10.27 8.22 -0.69
N VAL A 94 9.33 7.38 -0.24
CA VAL A 94 9.32 6.82 1.11
C VAL A 94 10.58 5.98 1.39
N ILE A 95 11.02 5.16 0.43
CA ILE A 95 12.25 4.36 0.57
C ILE A 95 13.48 5.26 0.75
N VAL A 96 13.58 6.33 -0.04
CA VAL A 96 14.68 7.29 0.06
C VAL A 96 14.67 7.99 1.42
N GLU A 97 13.51 8.46 1.89
CA GLU A 97 13.37 9.11 3.19
C GLU A 97 13.66 8.15 4.36
N ALA A 98 13.21 6.89 4.26
CA ALA A 98 13.40 5.89 5.30
C ALA A 98 14.87 5.51 5.51
N ARG A 99 15.73 5.68 4.49
CA ARG A 99 17.18 5.47 4.57
C ARG A 99 17.92 6.63 5.24
N GLN A 100 17.32 7.81 5.27
CA GLN A 100 17.89 9.01 5.89
C GLN A 100 17.54 9.14 7.39
N ARG A 101 16.63 8.29 7.90
CA ARG A 101 16.13 8.29 9.29
C ARG A 101 16.60 7.06 10.06
#